data_AF-A0A7K4D0U1-F1
#
_entry.id   AF-A0A7K4D0U1-F1
#
_cell.length_a   1.000
_cell.length_b   1.000
_cell.length_c   1.000
_cell.angle_alpha   90.00
_cell.angle_beta   90.00
_cell.angle_gamma   90.00
#
_symmetry.space_group_name_H-M   'P 1'
#
loop_
_entity.id
_entity.type
_entity.pdbx_description
1 polymer ?
#
loop_
_entity_poly.entity_id
_entity_poly.type
_entity_poly.pdbx_seq_one_letter_code
_entity_poly.pdbx_strand_id
1 'polypeptide(L)'
;MIEGKRRGGVQQKPAGRAFGKELGGIYKVVNFIHKYKLYRLSRFIPYSGVIGFTYLFTRAFFMKSRSTNARLARYIVQFSGRRFSSRLHHQLVEATLKNMGLILFDVMLKAPNVTQRTYRRLVTIKDDRFLEDALKEGKGVILVSLHMGQFFHPLGAVALDPRGFKLVIVANMANQLIFENLVTLPPFRSAKVVGRAGYKSIRDELVGDLRANKVVFLMHDMGGNNNLKVPFIPGVKDFLVPVPQGAIALHRSTGAPIVPVLAIPRGRLTESTLTFFDPSPIARVSEQCKALPQKEFHGHMSMAINKILFPELVKYLHTWEEIITIGTRAFDIKLRFPKGAGLSEIVTAVVTWIQGQIDGSFEPGRKDDALLAWISGLASQLQAAISKDWASNPGFQLAAKSYVQLGGMGTQAQVEKLLKVMIRLLGNAGLRSGVQLLSDNLGKVRDFYPRHE
;
A
#
# COMPACT_ATOMS: atom_id res chain seq x y z
N MET A 1 17.73 25.90 -27.10
CA MET A 1 17.51 24.54 -27.63
C MET A 1 18.75 23.69 -27.29
N ILE A 2 18.84 23.21 -26.05
CA ILE A 2 19.84 22.20 -25.63
C ILE A 2 19.08 21.25 -24.70
N GLU A 3 18.43 20.25 -25.30
CA GLU A 3 17.82 19.13 -24.59
C GLU A 3 18.94 18.23 -24.06
N GLY A 4 19.25 18.37 -22.78
CA GLY A 4 20.12 17.45 -22.06
C GLY A 4 19.48 16.07 -22.00
N LYS A 5 19.95 15.15 -22.85
CA LYS A 5 19.70 13.70 -22.72
C LYS A 5 20.05 13.26 -21.30
N ARG A 6 19.04 12.93 -20.48
CA ARG A 6 19.19 12.24 -19.18
C ARG A 6 19.87 10.89 -19.42
N ARG A 7 21.21 10.86 -19.33
CA ARG A 7 22.00 9.63 -19.34
C ARG A 7 21.82 8.91 -17.99
N GLY A 8 21.55 7.61 -18.04
CA GLY A 8 21.80 6.68 -16.91
C GLY A 8 20.76 6.61 -15.79
N GLY A 9 19.54 7.12 -15.96
CA GLY A 9 18.49 6.90 -14.96
C GLY A 9 18.21 5.40 -14.77
N VAL A 10 18.35 4.89 -13.55
CA VAL A 10 17.94 3.53 -13.17
C VAL A 10 16.51 3.32 -13.65
N GLN A 11 16.33 2.61 -14.78
CA GLN A 11 15.00 2.27 -15.29
C GLN A 11 14.37 1.29 -14.30
N GLN A 12 13.67 1.83 -13.31
CA GLN A 12 12.62 1.07 -12.66
C GLN A 12 11.59 0.79 -13.76
N LYS A 13 11.39 -0.49 -14.11
CA LYS A 13 10.20 -0.86 -14.88
C LYS A 13 9.01 -0.22 -14.16
N PRO A 14 8.08 0.43 -14.88
CA PRO A 14 6.87 0.94 -14.25
C PRO A 14 6.30 -0.20 -13.41
N ALA A 15 6.12 0.06 -12.11
CA ALA A 15 5.54 -0.93 -11.22
C ALA A 15 4.27 -1.47 -11.88
N GLY A 16 4.05 -2.79 -11.75
CA GLY A 16 2.87 -3.44 -12.33
C GLY A 16 1.64 -2.57 -12.09
N ARG A 17 0.83 -2.38 -13.14
CA ARG A 17 -0.40 -1.59 -13.04
C ARG A 17 -1.19 -2.14 -11.84
N ALA A 18 -1.74 -1.25 -11.01
CA ALA A 18 -2.59 -1.67 -9.89
C ALA A 18 -3.66 -2.61 -10.44
N PHE A 19 -3.99 -3.69 -9.73
CA PHE A 19 -4.90 -4.73 -10.21
C PHE A 19 -6.22 -4.13 -10.75
N GLY A 20 -6.78 -3.12 -10.07
CA GLY A 20 -7.96 -2.40 -10.54
C GLY A 20 -7.83 -1.71 -11.91
N LYS A 21 -6.63 -1.26 -12.33
CA LYS A 21 -6.45 -0.68 -13.68
C LYS A 21 -6.56 -1.73 -14.80
N GLU A 22 -6.23 -2.98 -14.51
CA GLU A 22 -6.41 -4.09 -15.46
C GLU A 22 -7.89 -4.49 -15.58
N LEU A 23 -8.72 -4.14 -14.59
CA LEU A 23 -10.16 -4.37 -14.57
C LEU A 23 -10.99 -3.29 -15.28
N GLY A 24 -10.37 -2.33 -15.99
CA GLY A 24 -11.11 -1.24 -16.63
C GLY A 24 -12.24 -1.68 -17.56
N GLY A 25 -12.07 -2.80 -18.27
CA GLY A 25 -13.15 -3.42 -19.05
C GLY A 25 -14.30 -3.95 -18.19
N ILE A 26 -13.98 -4.58 -17.06
CA ILE A 26 -14.96 -5.08 -16.10
C ILE A 26 -15.76 -3.93 -15.48
N TYR A 27 -15.13 -2.80 -15.17
CA TYR A 27 -15.85 -1.64 -14.62
C TYR A 27 -16.84 -1.04 -15.62
N LYS A 28 -16.56 -1.09 -16.93
CA LYS A 28 -17.55 -0.74 -17.96
C LYS A 28 -18.75 -1.69 -17.96
N VAL A 29 -18.52 -2.99 -17.74
CA VAL A 29 -19.59 -3.99 -17.63
C VAL A 29 -20.43 -3.74 -16.37
N VAL A 30 -19.79 -3.47 -15.22
CA VAL A 30 -20.49 -3.11 -13.97
C VAL A 30 -21.35 -1.87 -14.19
N ASN A 31 -20.77 -0.82 -14.79
CA ASN A 31 -21.48 0.41 -15.09
C ASN A 31 -22.67 0.18 -16.03
N PHE A 32 -22.50 -0.65 -17.06
CA PHE A 32 -23.58 -1.05 -17.97
C PHE A 32 -24.71 -1.75 -17.20
N ILE A 33 -24.39 -2.75 -16.38
CA ILE A 33 -25.37 -3.48 -15.54
C ILE A 33 -26.12 -2.52 -14.61
N HIS A 34 -25.43 -1.55 -14.02
CA HIS A 34 -26.04 -0.55 -13.14
C HIS A 34 -26.93 0.43 -13.92
N LYS A 35 -26.43 0.99 -15.03
CA LYS A 35 -27.15 1.94 -15.90
C LYS A 35 -28.47 1.37 -16.40
N TYR A 36 -28.46 0.13 -16.89
CA TYR A 36 -29.64 -0.55 -17.41
C TYR A 36 -30.40 -1.36 -16.34
N LYS A 37 -30.01 -1.22 -15.06
CA LYS A 37 -30.65 -1.87 -13.91
C LYS A 37 -30.78 -3.39 -14.02
N LEU A 38 -29.88 -4.04 -14.76
CA LEU A 38 -29.88 -5.50 -14.96
C LEU A 38 -29.63 -6.25 -13.66
N TYR A 39 -29.00 -5.59 -12.67
CA TYR A 39 -28.84 -6.11 -11.30
C TYR A 39 -30.16 -6.49 -10.62
N ARG A 40 -31.31 -5.97 -11.09
CA ARG A 40 -32.63 -6.33 -10.55
C ARG A 40 -32.98 -7.79 -10.81
N LEU A 41 -32.49 -8.38 -11.90
CA LEU A 41 -32.68 -9.79 -12.22
C LEU A 41 -32.04 -10.70 -11.15
N SER A 42 -30.95 -10.24 -10.52
CA SER A 42 -30.29 -10.97 -9.44
C SER A 42 -31.12 -11.14 -8.17
N ARG A 43 -32.30 -10.49 -8.07
CA ARG A 43 -33.26 -10.69 -6.98
C ARG A 43 -33.99 -12.03 -7.07
N PHE A 44 -34.14 -12.56 -8.28
CA PHE A 44 -34.77 -13.85 -8.54
C PHE A 44 -33.79 -15.02 -8.45
N ILE A 45 -32.50 -14.73 -8.35
CA ILE A 45 -31.45 -15.74 -8.25
C ILE A 45 -31.11 -15.94 -6.77
N PRO A 46 -31.29 -17.15 -6.22
CA PRO A 46 -30.84 -17.48 -4.86
C PRO A 46 -29.38 -17.12 -4.67
N TYR A 47 -29.01 -16.68 -3.46
CA TYR A 47 -27.66 -16.19 -3.22
C TYR A 47 -26.57 -17.27 -3.45
N SER A 48 -26.90 -18.53 -3.14
CA SER A 48 -26.06 -19.69 -3.46
C SER A 48 -25.74 -19.81 -4.96
N GLY A 49 -26.70 -19.48 -5.83
CA GLY A 49 -26.50 -19.47 -7.28
C GLY A 49 -25.51 -18.39 -7.73
N VAL A 50 -25.58 -17.19 -7.14
CA VAL A 50 -24.62 -16.11 -7.39
C VAL A 50 -23.21 -16.52 -6.93
N ILE A 51 -23.08 -17.12 -5.74
CA ILE A 51 -21.80 -17.63 -5.24
C ILE A 51 -21.25 -18.72 -6.18
N GLY A 52 -22.08 -19.67 -6.59
CA GLY A 52 -21.68 -20.77 -7.48
C GLY A 52 -21.16 -20.24 -8.82
N PHE A 53 -21.89 -19.32 -9.44
CA PHE A 53 -21.44 -18.66 -10.68
C PHE A 53 -20.15 -17.88 -10.47
N THR A 54 -20.04 -17.14 -9.38
CA THR A 54 -18.84 -16.36 -9.05
C THR A 54 -17.62 -17.25 -8.87
N TYR A 55 -17.78 -18.42 -8.25
CA TYR A 55 -16.71 -19.40 -8.11
C TYR A 55 -16.24 -19.93 -9.47
N LEU A 56 -17.18 -20.30 -10.35
CA LEU A 56 -16.86 -20.75 -11.71
C LEU A 56 -16.16 -19.65 -12.52
N PHE A 57 -16.66 -18.42 -12.46
CA PHE A 57 -16.04 -17.26 -13.09
C PHE A 57 -14.61 -17.05 -12.56
N THR A 58 -14.43 -17.02 -11.25
CA THR A 58 -13.12 -16.82 -10.62
C THR A 58 -12.14 -17.92 -11.03
N ARG A 59 -12.60 -19.16 -11.07
CA ARG A 59 -11.77 -20.29 -11.50
C ARG A 59 -11.38 -20.19 -12.97
N ALA A 60 -12.28 -19.74 -13.83
CA ALA A 60 -12.03 -19.58 -15.26
C ALA A 60 -11.05 -18.43 -15.56
N PHE A 61 -11.16 -17.30 -14.87
CA PHE A 61 -10.42 -16.07 -15.22
C PHE A 61 -9.23 -15.77 -14.30
N PHE A 62 -9.35 -15.98 -12.98
CA PHE A 62 -8.29 -15.64 -12.04
C PHE A 62 -7.38 -16.83 -11.72
N MET A 63 -7.94 -18.03 -11.53
CA MET A 63 -7.13 -19.20 -11.10
C MET A 63 -6.29 -19.82 -12.23
N LYS A 64 -6.53 -19.51 -13.51
CA LYS A 64 -5.73 -20.05 -14.62
C LYS A 64 -4.34 -19.40 -14.74
N SER A 65 -4.14 -18.20 -14.19
CA SER A 65 -2.84 -17.51 -14.27
C SER A 65 -1.83 -18.12 -13.30
N ARG A 66 -0.97 -19.02 -13.81
CA ARG A 66 0.15 -19.61 -13.03
C ARG A 66 1.03 -18.53 -12.39
N SER A 67 1.28 -17.42 -13.10
CA SER A 67 2.09 -16.30 -12.60
C SER A 67 1.41 -15.56 -11.44
N THR A 68 0.12 -15.29 -11.54
CA THR A 68 -0.66 -14.63 -10.47
C THR A 68 -0.72 -15.51 -9.23
N ASN A 69 -1.04 -16.81 -9.39
CA ASN A 69 -1.07 -17.76 -8.29
C ASN A 69 0.29 -17.88 -7.60
N ALA A 70 1.38 -17.98 -8.36
CA ALA A 70 2.72 -18.06 -7.80
C ALA A 70 3.10 -16.79 -7.03
N ARG A 71 2.78 -15.61 -7.57
CA ARG A 71 3.00 -14.32 -6.88
C ARG A 71 2.21 -14.24 -5.58
N LEU A 72 0.91 -14.54 -5.65
CA LEU A 72 0.02 -14.50 -4.50
C LEU A 72 0.47 -15.48 -3.41
N ALA A 73 0.84 -16.71 -3.76
CA ALA A 73 1.38 -17.69 -2.81
C ALA A 73 2.63 -17.16 -2.10
N ARG A 74 3.57 -16.56 -2.85
CA ARG A 74 4.78 -15.95 -2.26
C ARG A 74 4.43 -14.79 -1.32
N TYR A 75 3.56 -13.89 -1.73
CA TYR A 75 3.20 -12.73 -0.91
C TYR A 75 2.45 -13.13 0.35
N ILE A 76 1.56 -14.13 0.26
CA ILE A 76 0.91 -14.71 1.44
C ILE A 76 1.97 -15.16 2.44
N VAL A 77 2.93 -15.98 2.01
CA VAL A 77 4.04 -16.45 2.88
C VAL A 77 4.85 -15.28 3.46
N GLN A 78 5.11 -14.23 2.68
CA GLN A 78 5.90 -13.09 3.14
C GLN A 78 5.15 -12.24 4.17
N PHE A 79 3.86 -12.01 3.97
CA PHE A 79 3.01 -11.28 4.93
C PHE A 79 2.70 -12.12 6.17
N SER A 80 2.33 -13.40 6.03
CA SER A 80 1.98 -14.26 7.16
C SER A 80 3.20 -14.82 7.90
N GLY A 81 4.36 -14.85 7.26
CA GLY A 81 5.52 -15.63 7.71
C GLY A 81 5.37 -17.12 7.42
N ARG A 82 6.40 -17.90 7.75
CA ARG A 82 6.45 -19.37 7.53
C ARG A 82 5.73 -20.19 8.61
N ARG A 83 4.89 -19.54 9.43
CA ARG A 83 4.16 -20.21 10.53
C ARG A 83 3.07 -21.16 10.06
N PHE A 84 2.60 -21.03 8.83
CA PHE A 84 1.54 -21.86 8.27
C PHE A 84 2.10 -22.96 7.36
N SER A 85 1.42 -24.10 7.34
CA SER A 85 1.77 -25.22 6.47
C SER A 85 1.60 -24.84 4.99
N SER A 86 2.30 -25.54 4.10
CA SER A 86 2.15 -25.36 2.65
C SER A 86 0.68 -25.53 2.21
N ARG A 87 -0.03 -26.52 2.77
CA ARG A 87 -1.45 -26.76 2.52
C ARG A 87 -2.31 -25.54 2.87
N LEU A 88 -2.09 -24.94 4.04
CA LEU A 88 -2.85 -23.75 4.45
C LEU A 88 -2.53 -22.55 3.55
N HIS A 89 -1.28 -22.35 3.14
CA HIS A 89 -0.95 -21.29 2.17
C HIS A 89 -1.69 -21.46 0.84
N HIS A 90 -1.79 -22.69 0.31
CA HIS A 90 -2.58 -22.96 -0.90
C HIS A 90 -4.07 -22.65 -0.70
N GLN A 91 -4.64 -23.02 0.46
CA GLN A 91 -6.02 -22.67 0.79
C GLN A 91 -6.24 -21.16 0.87
N LEU A 92 -5.29 -20.40 1.43
CA LEU A 92 -5.36 -18.94 1.49
C LEU A 92 -5.29 -18.30 0.10
N VAL A 93 -4.47 -18.83 -0.82
CA VAL A 93 -4.43 -18.38 -2.23
C VAL A 93 -5.81 -18.54 -2.86
N GLU A 94 -6.39 -19.73 -2.75
CA GLU A 94 -7.71 -20.02 -3.33
C GLU A 94 -8.80 -19.14 -2.70
N ALA A 95 -8.79 -18.99 -1.38
CA ALA A 95 -9.73 -18.13 -0.65
C ALA A 95 -9.62 -16.66 -1.07
N THR A 96 -8.40 -16.16 -1.29
CA THR A 96 -8.16 -14.80 -1.79
C THR A 96 -8.81 -14.57 -3.14
N LEU A 97 -8.56 -15.47 -4.10
CA LEU A 97 -9.12 -15.34 -5.45
C LEU A 97 -10.64 -15.41 -5.42
N LYS A 98 -11.21 -16.35 -4.63
CA LYS A 98 -12.66 -16.44 -4.40
C LYS A 98 -13.24 -15.15 -3.84
N ASN A 99 -12.58 -14.56 -2.84
CA ASN A 99 -12.99 -13.30 -2.24
C ASN A 99 -12.99 -12.15 -3.26
N MET A 100 -11.95 -12.02 -4.09
CA MET A 100 -11.89 -10.99 -5.14
C MET A 100 -13.04 -11.13 -6.14
N GLY A 101 -13.37 -12.36 -6.54
CA GLY A 101 -14.54 -12.63 -7.37
C GLY A 101 -15.85 -12.24 -6.69
N LEU A 102 -16.03 -12.64 -5.42
CA LEU A 102 -17.24 -12.34 -4.65
C LEU A 102 -17.47 -10.84 -4.49
N ILE A 103 -16.44 -10.07 -4.13
CA ILE A 103 -16.55 -8.61 -4.04
C ILE A 103 -17.01 -8.02 -5.38
N LEU A 104 -16.43 -8.45 -6.50
CA LEU A 104 -16.83 -7.96 -7.82
C LEU A 104 -18.33 -8.21 -8.08
N PHE A 105 -18.82 -9.43 -7.83
CA PHE A 105 -20.21 -9.79 -8.06
C PHE A 105 -21.17 -9.13 -7.07
N ASP A 106 -20.77 -8.96 -5.82
CA ASP A 106 -21.56 -8.25 -4.83
C ASP A 106 -21.72 -6.78 -5.22
N VAL A 107 -20.65 -6.10 -5.64
CA VAL A 107 -20.71 -4.72 -6.15
C VAL A 107 -21.58 -4.61 -7.41
N MET A 108 -21.42 -5.57 -8.33
CA MET A 108 -22.10 -5.56 -9.61
C MET A 108 -23.61 -5.83 -9.49
N LEU A 109 -24.01 -6.78 -8.63
CA LEU A 109 -25.38 -7.31 -8.61
C LEU A 109 -26.14 -7.00 -7.33
N LYS A 110 -25.46 -6.95 -6.17
CA LYS A 110 -26.12 -6.85 -4.86
C LYS A 110 -26.09 -5.45 -4.27
N ALA A 111 -24.97 -4.72 -4.36
CA ALA A 111 -24.84 -3.37 -3.81
C ALA A 111 -25.96 -2.40 -4.26
N PRO A 112 -26.39 -2.36 -5.54
CA PRO A 112 -27.50 -1.50 -5.97
C PRO A 112 -28.89 -1.87 -5.38
N ASN A 113 -29.00 -3.07 -4.80
CA ASN A 113 -30.22 -3.58 -4.16
C ASN A 113 -30.21 -3.44 -2.63
N VAL A 114 -29.11 -2.92 -2.06
CA VAL A 114 -29.01 -2.74 -0.61
C VAL A 114 -29.91 -1.57 -0.18
N THR A 115 -30.62 -1.80 0.92
CA THR A 115 -31.47 -0.85 1.62
C THR A 115 -31.00 -0.81 3.07
N GLN A 116 -31.44 0.17 3.85
CA GLN A 116 -31.14 0.19 5.29
C GLN A 116 -31.55 -1.11 5.99
N ARG A 117 -32.74 -1.66 5.67
CA ARG A 117 -33.24 -2.91 6.26
C ARG A 117 -32.37 -4.12 5.89
N THR A 118 -32.00 -4.26 4.61
CA THR A 118 -31.17 -5.38 4.18
C THR A 118 -29.73 -5.23 4.67
N TYR A 119 -29.21 -4.00 4.72
CA TYR A 119 -27.88 -3.69 5.25
C TYR A 119 -27.71 -4.16 6.70
N ARG A 120 -28.68 -3.86 7.58
CA ARG A 120 -28.67 -4.29 9.00
C ARG A 120 -28.66 -5.82 9.19
N ARG A 121 -29.01 -6.60 8.16
CA ARG A 121 -28.90 -8.07 8.18
C ARG A 121 -27.52 -8.57 7.74
N LEU A 122 -26.83 -7.79 6.92
CA LEU A 122 -25.50 -8.12 6.40
C LEU A 122 -24.38 -7.63 7.32
N VAL A 123 -24.63 -6.54 8.05
CA VAL A 123 -23.60 -5.85 8.83
C VAL A 123 -24.01 -5.73 10.28
N THR A 124 -23.13 -6.21 11.16
CA THR A 124 -23.14 -5.89 12.58
C THR A 124 -22.18 -4.75 12.82
N ILE A 125 -22.65 -3.67 13.42
CA ILE A 125 -21.81 -2.50 13.73
C ILE A 125 -21.30 -2.64 15.17
N LYS A 126 -20.00 -2.41 15.37
CA LYS A 126 -19.34 -2.45 16.66
C LYS A 126 -18.55 -1.14 16.87
N ASP A 127 -18.75 -0.54 18.05
CA ASP A 127 -18.02 0.64 18.53
C ASP A 127 -18.20 1.91 17.67
N ASP A 128 -19.34 2.10 16.99
CA ASP A 128 -19.59 3.29 16.14
C ASP A 128 -19.68 4.61 16.89
N ARG A 129 -19.75 4.58 18.24
CA ARG A 129 -19.55 5.75 19.09
C ARG A 129 -18.29 6.55 18.73
N PHE A 130 -17.21 5.89 18.26
CA PHE A 130 -16.00 6.61 17.86
C PHE A 130 -16.21 7.51 16.64
N LEU A 131 -17.08 7.11 15.71
CA LEU A 131 -17.48 7.96 14.59
C LEU A 131 -18.38 9.11 15.08
N GLU A 132 -19.34 8.81 15.96
CA GLU A 132 -20.23 9.82 16.51
C GLU A 132 -19.49 10.90 17.30
N ASP A 133 -18.63 10.48 18.22
CA ASP A 133 -17.88 11.39 19.09
C ASP A 133 -16.94 12.27 18.27
N ALA A 134 -16.31 11.70 17.24
CA ALA A 134 -15.50 12.44 16.28
C ALA A 134 -16.33 13.47 15.47
N LEU A 135 -17.57 13.15 15.09
CA LEU A 135 -18.47 14.09 14.40
C LEU A 135 -19.00 15.19 15.32
N LYS A 136 -19.12 14.95 16.63
CA LYS A 136 -19.51 15.96 17.63
C LYS A 136 -18.47 17.08 17.75
N GLU A 137 -17.21 16.85 17.37
CA GLU A 137 -16.18 17.90 17.31
C GLU A 137 -16.43 18.97 16.23
N GLY A 138 -17.32 18.72 15.26
CA GLY A 138 -17.70 19.70 14.23
C GLY A 138 -16.66 19.92 13.13
N LYS A 139 -15.57 19.13 13.09
CA LYS A 139 -14.47 19.27 12.11
C LYS A 139 -14.58 18.32 10.90
N GLY A 140 -15.64 17.51 10.85
CA GLY A 140 -15.75 16.36 9.98
C GLY A 140 -14.87 15.19 10.46
N VAL A 141 -14.98 14.06 9.78
CA VAL A 141 -14.23 12.84 10.15
C VAL A 141 -13.55 12.25 8.93
N ILE A 142 -12.30 11.84 9.10
CA ILE A 142 -11.55 11.09 8.11
C ILE A 142 -11.66 9.60 8.48
N LEU A 143 -12.55 8.88 7.80
CA LEU A 143 -12.77 7.47 8.04
C LEU A 143 -11.80 6.65 7.18
N VAL A 144 -10.87 5.92 7.81
CA VAL A 144 -9.84 5.14 7.11
C VAL A 144 -10.10 3.64 7.19
N SER A 145 -10.01 2.96 6.06
CA SER A 145 -10.21 1.51 5.93
C SER A 145 -9.14 0.87 5.06
N LEU A 146 -9.18 -0.45 4.92
CA LEU A 146 -8.41 -1.23 3.96
C LEU A 146 -9.36 -1.90 2.94
N HIS A 147 -8.83 -2.34 1.80
CA HIS A 147 -9.54 -3.21 0.85
C HIS A 147 -9.58 -4.66 1.37
N MET A 148 -10.11 -4.81 2.58
CA MET A 148 -10.20 -6.09 3.28
C MET A 148 -11.68 -6.47 3.44
N GLY A 149 -12.00 -7.72 3.11
CA GLY A 149 -13.36 -8.22 3.18
C GLY A 149 -14.32 -7.41 2.32
N GLN A 150 -15.53 -7.19 2.82
CA GLN A 150 -16.54 -6.37 2.16
C GLN A 150 -16.28 -4.88 2.45
N PHE A 151 -15.23 -4.31 1.87
CA PHE A 151 -14.81 -2.93 2.11
C PHE A 151 -15.82 -1.85 1.65
N PHE A 152 -16.90 -2.24 0.98
CA PHE A 152 -18.06 -1.38 0.72
C PHE A 152 -19.03 -1.28 1.90
N HIS A 153 -18.96 -2.21 2.86
CA HIS A 153 -19.79 -2.16 4.06
C HIS A 153 -19.57 -0.89 4.89
N PRO A 154 -18.35 -0.42 5.18
CA PRO A 154 -18.13 0.87 5.84
C PRO A 154 -18.84 2.03 5.13
N LEU A 155 -18.85 2.06 3.79
CA LEU A 155 -19.56 3.08 3.01
C LEU A 155 -21.07 3.02 3.26
N GLY A 156 -21.63 1.80 3.23
CA GLY A 156 -23.05 1.58 3.50
C GLY A 156 -23.44 1.96 4.93
N ALA A 157 -22.57 1.75 5.93
CA ALA A 157 -22.84 2.10 7.31
C ALA A 157 -23.06 3.60 7.47
N VAL A 158 -22.24 4.41 6.79
CA VAL A 158 -22.38 5.87 6.83
C VAL A 158 -23.54 6.33 5.95
N ALA A 159 -23.62 5.86 4.70
CA ALA A 159 -24.61 6.35 3.74
C ALA A 159 -26.05 5.99 4.12
N LEU A 160 -26.27 4.81 4.72
CA LEU A 160 -27.58 4.30 5.11
C LEU A 160 -27.91 4.51 6.60
N ASP A 161 -27.07 5.27 7.30
CA ASP A 161 -27.26 5.57 8.71
C ASP A 161 -28.55 6.37 8.92
N PRO A 162 -29.43 5.98 9.86
CA PRO A 162 -30.65 6.74 10.17
C PRO A 162 -30.37 8.18 10.65
N ARG A 163 -29.18 8.45 11.18
CA ARG A 163 -28.75 9.80 11.61
C ARG A 163 -28.43 10.72 10.43
N GLY A 164 -28.34 10.19 9.21
CA GLY A 164 -28.23 10.99 7.99
C GLY A 164 -26.84 11.57 7.72
N PHE A 165 -25.78 10.91 8.19
CA PHE A 165 -24.40 11.31 7.94
C PHE A 165 -24.11 11.50 6.45
N LYS A 166 -23.33 12.53 6.12
CA LYS A 166 -22.93 12.83 4.74
C LYS A 166 -21.58 12.19 4.45
N LEU A 167 -21.54 11.39 3.40
CA LEU A 167 -20.37 10.60 3.02
C LEU A 167 -19.71 11.17 1.77
N VAL A 168 -18.39 11.25 1.79
CA VAL A 168 -17.56 11.62 0.63
C VAL A 168 -16.58 10.47 0.37
N ILE A 169 -16.68 9.89 -0.82
CA ILE A 169 -15.91 8.73 -1.26
C ILE A 169 -14.85 9.21 -2.25
N VAL A 170 -13.58 8.89 -2.00
CA VAL A 170 -12.51 9.16 -2.97
C VAL A 170 -12.25 7.92 -3.81
N ALA A 171 -12.50 8.03 -5.12
CA ALA A 171 -12.28 6.94 -6.07
C ALA A 171 -11.23 7.32 -7.12
N ASN A 172 -10.46 6.34 -7.58
CA ASN A 172 -9.67 6.48 -8.80
C ASN A 172 -10.63 6.61 -10.00
N MET A 173 -10.26 7.37 -11.03
CA MET A 173 -11.07 7.61 -12.24
C MET A 173 -11.57 6.33 -12.90
N ALA A 174 -10.75 5.28 -12.92
CA ALA A 174 -11.16 3.99 -13.48
C ALA A 174 -12.31 3.33 -12.67
N ASN A 175 -12.29 3.50 -11.34
CA ASN A 175 -13.24 2.87 -10.43
C ASN A 175 -14.48 3.76 -10.21
N GLN A 176 -14.43 5.05 -10.57
CA GLN A 176 -15.55 5.98 -10.41
C GLN A 176 -16.81 5.49 -11.11
N LEU A 177 -16.66 4.83 -12.27
CA LEU A 177 -17.77 4.24 -13.03
C LEU A 177 -18.63 3.26 -12.21
N ILE A 178 -18.05 2.62 -11.20
CA ILE A 178 -18.79 1.73 -10.29
C ILE A 178 -19.78 2.54 -9.44
N PHE A 179 -19.38 3.74 -9.02
CA PHE A 179 -20.14 4.55 -8.08
C PHE A 179 -21.13 5.52 -8.75
N GLU A 180 -20.87 5.94 -10.01
CA GLU A 180 -21.68 6.93 -10.73
C GLU A 180 -23.18 6.65 -10.65
N ASN A 181 -23.58 5.41 -10.96
CA ASN A 181 -24.99 5.03 -10.89
C ASN A 181 -25.43 4.72 -9.45
N LEU A 182 -24.56 4.15 -8.62
CA LEU A 182 -24.88 3.80 -7.23
C LEU A 182 -25.30 5.02 -6.40
N VAL A 183 -24.56 6.13 -6.47
CA VAL A 183 -24.84 7.32 -5.65
C VAL A 183 -26.10 8.08 -6.08
N THR A 184 -26.61 7.83 -7.29
CA THR A 184 -27.89 8.39 -7.75
C THR A 184 -29.10 7.66 -7.16
N LEU A 185 -28.90 6.44 -6.64
CA LEU A 185 -29.98 5.65 -6.07
C LEU A 185 -30.47 6.31 -4.76
N PRO A 186 -31.79 6.30 -4.49
CA PRO A 186 -32.34 6.93 -3.28
C PRO A 186 -31.62 6.58 -1.97
N PRO A 187 -31.21 5.31 -1.72
CA PRO A 187 -30.51 4.95 -0.49
C PRO A 187 -29.13 5.62 -0.32
N PHE A 188 -28.48 6.05 -1.41
CA PHE A 188 -27.11 6.55 -1.40
C PHE A 188 -27.00 8.06 -1.67
N ARG A 189 -28.11 8.81 -1.65
CA ARG A 189 -28.12 10.26 -1.90
C ARG A 189 -27.32 11.09 -0.89
N SER A 190 -27.03 10.51 0.29
CA SER A 190 -26.13 11.10 1.30
C SER A 190 -24.65 10.98 0.92
N ALA A 191 -24.32 10.20 -0.10
CA ALA A 191 -22.96 9.97 -0.58
C ALA A 191 -22.62 10.80 -1.81
N LYS A 192 -21.39 11.30 -1.84
CA LYS A 192 -20.76 11.98 -2.96
C LYS A 192 -19.49 11.23 -3.34
N VAL A 193 -19.17 11.16 -4.62
CA VAL A 193 -17.92 10.56 -5.11
C VAL A 193 -17.03 11.64 -5.71
N VAL A 194 -15.80 11.72 -5.23
CA VAL A 194 -14.77 12.63 -5.75
C VAL A 194 -13.75 11.80 -6.52
N GLY A 195 -13.67 12.08 -7.82
CA GLY A 195 -12.77 11.42 -8.74
C GLY A 195 -11.34 11.96 -8.65
N ARG A 196 -10.36 11.07 -8.52
CA ARG A 196 -8.95 11.45 -8.32
C ARG A 196 -8.09 11.29 -9.57
N ALA A 197 -7.59 12.40 -10.11
CA ALA A 197 -6.39 12.43 -10.95
C ALA A 197 -5.09 12.54 -10.12
N GLY A 198 -5.15 13.26 -8.99
CA GLY A 198 -4.06 13.41 -8.01
C GLY A 198 -4.59 13.97 -6.68
N TYR A 199 -3.78 13.97 -5.61
CA TYR A 199 -4.24 14.55 -4.33
C TYR A 199 -4.44 16.07 -4.43
N LYS A 200 -3.51 16.77 -5.10
CA LYS A 200 -3.59 18.22 -5.28
C LYS A 200 -4.88 18.68 -5.97
N SER A 201 -5.42 17.89 -6.91
CA SER A 201 -6.61 18.26 -7.66
C SER A 201 -7.92 18.13 -6.86
N ILE A 202 -7.91 17.37 -5.75
CA ILE A 202 -9.12 17.11 -4.95
C ILE A 202 -9.01 17.67 -3.53
N ARG A 203 -7.84 18.21 -3.14
CA ARG A 203 -7.54 18.60 -1.76
C ARG A 203 -8.56 19.61 -1.22
N ASP A 204 -8.76 20.71 -1.94
CA ASP A 204 -9.56 21.83 -1.45
C ASP A 204 -11.04 21.46 -1.34
N GLU A 205 -11.53 20.60 -2.25
CA GLU A 205 -12.86 20.02 -2.16
C GLU A 205 -13.03 19.15 -0.91
N LEU A 206 -12.07 18.25 -0.63
CA LEU A 206 -12.10 17.41 0.57
C LEU A 206 -11.98 18.22 1.87
N VAL A 207 -11.17 19.28 1.87
CA VAL A 207 -11.06 20.21 2.99
C VAL A 207 -12.39 20.93 3.23
N GLY A 208 -13.05 21.40 2.17
CA GLY A 208 -14.39 21.98 2.24
C GLY A 208 -15.43 21.00 2.79
N ASP A 209 -15.39 19.75 2.32
CA ASP A 209 -16.29 18.70 2.80
C ASP A 209 -16.06 18.37 4.30
N LEU A 210 -14.82 18.30 4.78
CA LEU A 210 -14.52 18.12 6.22
C LEU A 210 -15.01 19.30 7.06
N ARG A 211 -14.75 20.54 6.62
CA ARG A 211 -15.24 21.76 7.31
C ARG A 211 -16.76 21.84 7.38
N ALA A 212 -17.46 21.20 6.45
CA ALA A 212 -18.92 21.04 6.48
C ALA A 212 -19.39 19.85 7.35
N ASN A 213 -18.53 19.38 8.26
CA ASN A 213 -18.74 18.25 9.16
C ASN A 213 -19.15 16.93 8.47
N LYS A 214 -18.61 16.67 7.27
CA LYS A 214 -18.87 15.42 6.51
C LYS A 214 -17.84 14.34 6.85
N VAL A 215 -18.19 13.09 6.53
CA VAL A 215 -17.30 11.94 6.62
C VAL A 215 -16.57 11.75 5.29
N VAL A 216 -15.25 11.90 5.28
CA VAL A 216 -14.40 11.59 4.12
C VAL A 216 -13.82 10.19 4.28
N PHE A 217 -14.17 9.27 3.39
CA PHE A 217 -13.73 7.88 3.42
C PHE A 217 -12.52 7.65 2.51
N LEU A 218 -11.44 7.11 3.08
CA LEU A 218 -10.18 6.87 2.40
C LEU A 218 -9.64 5.46 2.67
N MET A 219 -8.99 4.89 1.65
CA MET A 219 -8.33 3.59 1.76
C MET A 219 -6.84 3.77 2.08
N HIS A 220 -6.35 3.07 3.11
CA HIS A 220 -5.01 3.19 3.67
C HIS A 220 -4.00 2.18 3.10
N ASP A 221 -4.42 1.27 2.23
CA ASP A 221 -3.59 0.22 1.62
C ASP A 221 -3.34 0.40 0.12
N MET A 222 -3.63 1.58 -0.45
CA MET A 222 -3.41 1.90 -1.87
C MET A 222 -2.16 2.77 -2.13
N GLY A 223 -1.10 2.63 -1.34
CA GLY A 223 0.08 3.49 -1.46
C GLY A 223 0.84 3.25 -2.77
N GLY A 224 1.00 4.29 -3.59
CA GLY A 224 1.81 4.26 -4.81
C GLY A 224 3.31 4.42 -4.54
N ASN A 225 4.15 4.28 -5.57
CA ASN A 225 5.62 4.34 -5.40
C ASN A 225 6.14 5.69 -4.89
N ASN A 226 5.40 6.78 -5.13
CA ASN A 226 5.76 8.12 -4.67
C ASN A 226 5.23 8.43 -3.28
N ASN A 227 4.53 7.48 -2.65
CA ASN A 227 4.12 7.61 -1.27
C ASN A 227 5.28 7.25 -0.34
N LEU A 228 5.31 7.90 0.82
CA LEU A 228 6.25 7.59 1.89
C LEU A 228 6.12 6.11 2.25
N LYS A 229 7.26 5.43 2.29
CA LYS A 229 7.33 4.05 2.75
C LYS A 229 7.58 4.02 4.25
N VAL A 230 6.86 3.15 4.95
CA VAL A 230 7.00 2.98 6.40
C VAL A 230 7.02 1.49 6.74
N PRO A 231 7.50 1.10 7.93
CA PRO A 231 7.34 -0.26 8.45
C PRO A 231 5.90 -0.75 8.33
N PHE A 232 5.73 -2.00 7.85
CA PHE A 232 4.41 -2.61 7.68
C PHE A 232 3.67 -2.72 9.02
N ILE A 233 4.20 -3.51 9.96
CA ILE A 233 3.70 -3.53 11.34
C ILE A 233 4.88 -3.16 12.24
N PRO A 234 4.97 -1.92 12.71
CA PRO A 234 6.13 -1.45 13.47
C PRO A 234 6.47 -2.35 14.66
N GLY A 235 7.72 -2.84 14.73
CA GLY A 235 8.20 -3.71 15.80
C GLY A 235 7.81 -5.18 15.67
N VAL A 236 7.11 -5.55 14.59
CA VAL A 236 6.72 -6.95 14.30
C VAL A 236 7.15 -7.36 12.90
N LYS A 237 6.98 -6.47 11.92
CA LYS A 237 7.31 -6.65 10.50
C LYS A 237 7.80 -5.33 9.92
N ASP A 238 9.11 -5.11 9.98
CA ASP A 238 9.73 -3.82 9.63
C ASP A 238 10.13 -3.68 8.15
N PHE A 239 9.69 -4.61 7.28
CA PHE A 239 9.81 -4.35 5.85
C PHE A 239 8.93 -3.18 5.44
N LEU A 240 9.44 -2.41 4.48
CA LEU A 240 8.81 -1.15 4.10
C LEU A 240 7.68 -1.35 3.08
N VAL A 241 6.55 -0.67 3.34
CA VAL A 241 5.42 -0.59 2.41
C VAL A 241 5.07 0.87 2.11
N PRO A 242 4.71 1.22 0.88
CA PRO A 242 4.17 2.55 0.59
C PRO A 242 2.78 2.72 1.20
N VAL A 243 2.53 3.84 1.86
CA VAL A 243 1.24 4.13 2.52
C VAL A 243 0.64 5.43 1.97
N PRO A 244 -0.65 5.49 1.60
CA PRO A 244 -1.30 6.73 1.18
C PRO A 244 -1.20 7.83 2.25
N GLN A 245 -0.82 9.03 1.82
CA GLN A 245 -0.60 10.17 2.72
C GLN A 245 -1.80 11.13 2.79
N GLY A 246 -2.90 10.81 2.10
CA GLY A 246 -4.06 11.70 1.95
C GLY A 246 -4.81 11.94 3.26
N ALA A 247 -5.10 10.89 4.02
CA ALA A 247 -5.79 11.00 5.32
C ALA A 247 -4.98 11.86 6.31
N ILE A 248 -3.67 11.63 6.35
CA ILE A 248 -2.76 12.34 7.26
C ILE A 248 -2.61 13.81 6.86
N ALA A 249 -2.48 14.10 5.56
CA ALA A 249 -2.43 15.47 5.06
C ALA A 249 -3.73 16.25 5.33
N LEU A 250 -4.89 15.60 5.17
CA LEU A 250 -6.18 16.22 5.53
C LEU A 250 -6.24 16.48 7.03
N HIS A 251 -5.94 15.48 7.87
CA HIS A 251 -5.92 15.64 9.32
C HIS A 251 -5.02 16.81 9.75
N ARG A 252 -3.81 16.92 9.21
CA ARG A 252 -2.89 18.01 9.52
C ARG A 252 -3.44 19.39 9.14
N SER A 253 -4.19 19.49 8.05
CA SER A 253 -4.68 20.76 7.51
C SER A 253 -6.04 21.19 8.06
N THR A 254 -6.87 20.25 8.54
CA THR A 254 -8.22 20.53 9.03
C THR A 254 -8.41 20.28 10.52
N GLY A 255 -7.50 19.53 11.15
CA GLY A 255 -7.68 19.01 12.51
C GLY A 255 -8.77 17.94 12.62
N ALA A 256 -9.34 17.47 11.51
CA ALA A 256 -10.39 16.46 11.50
C ALA A 256 -9.85 15.12 12.03
N PRO A 257 -10.49 14.46 13.01
CA PRO A 257 -10.03 13.19 13.56
C PRO A 257 -9.98 12.08 12.50
N ILE A 258 -9.02 11.18 12.64
CA ILE A 258 -8.90 9.96 11.83
C ILE A 258 -9.51 8.81 12.62
N VAL A 259 -10.58 8.21 12.10
CA VAL A 259 -11.25 7.05 12.71
C VAL A 259 -10.96 5.82 11.86
N PRO A 260 -10.27 4.79 12.37
CA PRO A 260 -10.05 3.55 11.63
C PRO A 260 -11.28 2.64 11.70
N VAL A 261 -11.58 1.96 10.58
CA VAL A 261 -12.70 1.03 10.49
C VAL A 261 -12.36 -0.15 9.59
N LEU A 262 -12.82 -1.36 9.93
CA LEU A 262 -12.68 -2.55 9.09
C LEU A 262 -13.96 -3.38 9.00
N ALA A 263 -14.21 -3.94 7.82
CA ALA A 263 -15.22 -4.98 7.63
C ALA A 263 -14.62 -6.37 7.87
N ILE A 264 -14.86 -6.93 9.06
CA ILE A 264 -14.36 -8.25 9.44
C ILE A 264 -15.38 -9.31 9.02
N PRO A 265 -15.03 -10.31 8.19
CA PRO A 265 -15.97 -11.34 7.75
C PRO A 265 -16.60 -12.15 8.89
N ARG A 266 -17.89 -12.50 8.77
CA ARG A 266 -18.66 -13.28 9.76
C ARG A 266 -19.15 -14.62 9.19
N GLY A 267 -18.28 -15.63 9.11
CA GLY A 267 -18.64 -16.99 8.68
C GLY A 267 -19.01 -17.12 7.18
N ARG A 268 -19.76 -16.17 6.64
CA ARG A 268 -20.05 -15.94 5.22
C ARG A 268 -19.33 -14.67 4.77
N LEU A 269 -18.76 -14.69 3.57
CA LEU A 269 -17.99 -13.56 3.04
C LEU A 269 -18.83 -12.30 2.79
N THR A 270 -20.16 -12.40 2.73
CA THR A 270 -21.08 -11.26 2.61
C THR A 270 -21.59 -10.70 3.91
N GLU A 271 -21.31 -11.36 5.02
CA GLU A 271 -21.67 -10.88 6.33
C GLU A 271 -20.41 -10.32 6.98
N SER A 272 -20.52 -9.18 7.65
CA SER A 272 -19.37 -8.56 8.29
C SER A 272 -19.71 -7.94 9.63
N THR A 273 -18.76 -8.01 10.56
CA THR A 273 -18.71 -7.11 11.70
C THR A 273 -17.91 -5.88 11.28
N LEU A 274 -18.58 -4.75 11.15
CA LEU A 274 -17.93 -3.46 10.96
C LEU A 274 -17.42 -2.98 12.31
N THR A 275 -16.10 -2.99 12.51
CA THR A 275 -15.48 -2.56 13.76
C THR A 275 -14.83 -1.20 13.57
N PHE A 276 -15.31 -0.22 14.33
CA PHE A 276 -14.64 1.07 14.48
C PHE A 276 -13.59 0.94 15.60
N PHE A 277 -12.36 1.34 15.33
CA PHE A 277 -11.27 1.21 16.29
C PHE A 277 -11.09 2.52 17.06
N ASP A 278 -10.58 2.41 18.29
CA ASP A 278 -10.25 3.57 19.12
C ASP A 278 -9.25 4.48 18.38
N PRO A 279 -9.62 5.74 18.08
CA PRO A 279 -8.73 6.69 17.42
C PRO A 279 -7.71 7.33 18.37
N SER A 280 -7.84 7.15 19.69
CA SER A 280 -6.99 7.79 20.70
C SER A 280 -5.48 7.56 20.50
N PRO A 281 -4.99 6.38 20.05
CA PRO A 281 -3.57 6.20 19.78
C PRO A 281 -3.06 7.06 18.61
N ILE A 282 -3.90 7.29 17.59
CA ILE A 282 -3.56 8.15 16.45
C ILE A 282 -3.55 9.61 16.90
N ALA A 283 -4.55 10.03 17.68
CA ALA A 283 -4.62 11.40 18.22
C ALA A 283 -3.40 11.75 19.08
N ARG A 284 -2.99 10.84 19.98
CA ARG A 284 -1.78 11.02 20.81
C ARG A 284 -0.52 11.23 19.97
N VAL A 285 -0.33 10.39 18.94
CA VAL A 285 0.83 10.52 18.04
C VAL A 285 0.78 11.83 17.27
N SER A 286 -0.40 12.25 16.81
CA SER A 286 -0.55 13.54 16.12
C SER A 286 -0.09 14.71 16.99
N GLU A 287 -0.54 14.77 18.25
CA GLU A 287 -0.15 15.83 19.18
C GLU A 287 1.34 15.81 19.51
N GLN A 288 1.93 14.63 19.71
CA GLN A 288 3.37 14.47 19.97
C GLN A 288 4.21 14.91 18.77
N CYS A 289 3.73 14.67 17.56
CA CYS A 289 4.50 14.89 16.33
C CYS A 289 4.13 16.19 15.59
N LYS A 290 3.19 17.01 16.06
CA LYS A 290 2.62 18.14 15.31
C LYS A 290 3.65 19.15 14.80
N ALA A 291 4.70 19.37 15.59
CA ALA A 291 5.78 20.30 15.28
C ALA A 291 6.88 19.67 14.38
N LEU A 292 6.83 18.36 14.15
CA LEU A 292 7.85 17.68 13.36
C LEU A 292 7.76 18.04 11.87
N PRO A 293 8.88 17.92 11.14
CA PRO A 293 8.91 18.02 9.69
C PRO A 293 7.88 17.10 9.02
N GLN A 294 7.45 17.45 7.81
CA GLN A 294 6.39 16.73 7.11
C GLN A 294 6.66 15.23 6.99
N LYS A 295 7.87 14.84 6.60
CA LYS A 295 8.24 13.43 6.45
C LYS A 295 8.05 12.64 7.75
N GLU A 296 8.50 13.19 8.87
CA GLU A 296 8.42 12.55 10.19
C GLU A 296 6.98 12.48 10.69
N PHE A 297 6.23 13.59 10.64
CA PHE A 297 4.81 13.60 10.99
C PHE A 297 4.03 12.55 10.21
N HIS A 298 4.23 12.51 8.90
CA HIS A 298 3.59 11.54 8.01
C HIS A 298 4.01 10.09 8.31
N GLY A 299 5.28 9.88 8.61
CA GLY A 299 5.83 8.59 8.99
C GLY A 299 5.21 8.04 10.27
N HIS A 300 5.25 8.83 11.34
CA HIS A 300 4.68 8.48 12.64
C HIS A 300 3.17 8.22 12.56
N MET A 301 2.42 9.10 11.88
CA MET A 301 0.98 8.93 11.71
C MET A 301 0.63 7.68 10.89
N SER A 302 1.38 7.40 9.81
CA SER A 302 1.18 6.18 9.01
C SER A 302 1.38 4.93 9.86
N MET A 303 2.43 4.93 10.69
CA MET A 303 2.73 3.84 11.60
C MET A 303 1.67 3.65 12.69
N ALA A 304 1.10 4.74 13.23
CA ALA A 304 0.02 4.68 14.21
C ALA A 304 -1.23 4.02 13.62
N ILE A 305 -1.60 4.36 12.38
CA ILE A 305 -2.72 3.73 11.67
C ILE A 305 -2.40 2.26 11.37
N ASN A 306 -1.18 1.95 10.90
CA ASN A 306 -0.77 0.58 10.61
C ASN A 306 -0.83 -0.32 11.85
N LYS A 307 -0.40 0.19 13.02
CA LYS A 307 -0.47 -0.55 14.30
C LYS A 307 -1.89 -0.99 14.68
N ILE A 308 -2.91 -0.25 14.23
CA ILE A 308 -4.32 -0.60 14.46
C ILE A 308 -4.83 -1.54 13.38
N LEU A 309 -4.65 -1.19 12.10
CA LEU A 309 -5.34 -1.87 11.00
C LEU A 309 -4.62 -3.14 10.51
N PHE A 310 -3.29 -3.15 10.48
CA PHE A 310 -2.54 -4.23 9.81
C PHE A 310 -2.44 -5.54 10.60
N PRO A 311 -2.51 -5.56 11.95
CA PRO A 311 -2.68 -6.83 12.67
C PRO A 311 -3.92 -7.60 12.23
N GLU A 312 -5.06 -6.90 12.08
CA GLU A 312 -6.30 -7.50 11.57
C GLU A 312 -6.17 -7.91 10.10
N LEU A 313 -5.50 -7.10 9.28
CA LEU A 313 -5.19 -7.44 7.89
C LEU A 313 -4.43 -8.77 7.77
N VAL A 314 -3.42 -9.00 8.61
CA VAL A 314 -2.64 -10.26 8.61
C VAL A 314 -3.49 -11.44 9.08
N LYS A 315 -4.43 -11.22 10.00
CA LYS A 315 -5.38 -12.26 10.46
C LYS A 315 -6.34 -12.67 9.35
N TYR A 316 -6.80 -11.72 8.53
CA TYR A 316 -7.74 -11.95 7.43
C TYR A 316 -7.09 -11.76 6.06
N LEU A 317 -5.83 -12.18 5.90
CA LEU A 317 -5.04 -11.92 4.70
C LEU A 317 -5.71 -12.42 3.40
N HIS A 318 -6.48 -13.50 3.49
CA HIS A 318 -7.24 -14.07 2.38
C HIS A 318 -8.44 -13.22 1.92
N THR A 319 -8.74 -12.11 2.59
CA THR A 319 -9.77 -11.17 2.14
C THR A 319 -9.19 -9.84 1.69
N TRP A 320 -7.87 -9.74 1.60
CA TRP A 320 -7.19 -8.52 1.17
C TRP A 320 -7.06 -8.45 -0.35
N GLU A 321 -7.79 -7.53 -0.99
CA GLU A 321 -7.76 -7.33 -2.44
C GLU A 321 -6.40 -6.80 -2.91
N GLU A 322 -5.78 -5.89 -2.16
CA GLU A 322 -4.54 -5.20 -2.55
C GLU A 322 -3.26 -5.99 -2.26
N ILE A 323 -3.36 -7.24 -1.81
CA ILE A 323 -2.19 -8.09 -1.48
C ILE A 323 -1.20 -8.24 -2.64
N ILE A 324 -1.69 -8.35 -3.88
CA ILE A 324 -0.82 -8.46 -5.05
C ILE A 324 -0.10 -7.14 -5.30
N THR A 325 -0.83 -6.02 -5.25
CA THR A 325 -0.29 -4.69 -5.50
C THR A 325 0.77 -4.33 -4.46
N ILE A 326 0.43 -4.43 -3.16
CA ILE A 326 1.34 -4.10 -2.07
C ILE A 326 2.46 -5.12 -1.97
N GLY A 327 2.17 -6.41 -2.16
CA GLY A 327 3.20 -7.45 -2.22
C GLY A 327 4.24 -7.18 -3.31
N THR A 328 3.83 -6.69 -4.48
CA THR A 328 4.78 -6.28 -5.53
C THR A 328 5.63 -5.10 -5.09
N ARG A 329 5.02 -4.08 -4.51
CA ARG A 329 5.71 -2.85 -4.08
C ARG A 329 6.64 -3.07 -2.91
N ALA A 330 6.32 -4.02 -2.03
CA ALA A 330 7.10 -4.37 -0.86
C ALA A 330 8.19 -5.41 -1.16
N PHE A 331 7.87 -6.43 -1.97
CA PHE A 331 8.70 -7.63 -2.11
C PHE A 331 9.36 -7.81 -3.48
N ASP A 332 8.95 -7.11 -4.53
CA ASP A 332 9.59 -7.20 -5.86
C ASP A 332 10.52 -6.01 -6.16
N ILE A 333 11.05 -5.37 -5.12
CA ILE A 333 12.02 -4.28 -5.25
C ILE A 333 13.37 -4.83 -5.69
N LYS A 334 13.87 -4.35 -6.84
CA LYS A 334 15.13 -4.79 -7.44
C LYS A 334 15.95 -3.59 -7.90
N LEU A 335 17.23 -3.52 -7.52
CA LEU A 335 18.21 -2.66 -8.17
C LEU A 335 18.82 -3.44 -9.34
N ARG A 336 18.71 -2.91 -10.56
CA ARG A 336 19.15 -3.60 -11.79
C ARG A 336 20.39 -2.93 -12.35
N PHE A 337 21.33 -3.74 -12.82
CA PHE A 337 22.52 -3.28 -13.51
C PHE A 337 22.50 -3.79 -14.97
N PRO A 338 22.74 -2.92 -15.96
CA PRO A 338 22.81 -3.34 -17.35
C PRO A 338 24.04 -4.23 -17.61
N LYS A 339 24.00 -5.01 -18.70
CA LYS A 339 25.19 -5.70 -19.22
C LYS A 339 26.21 -4.64 -19.61
N GLY A 340 27.49 -4.89 -19.34
CA GLY A 340 28.58 -3.97 -19.62
C GLY A 340 28.79 -2.89 -18.56
N ALA A 341 27.94 -2.84 -17.50
CA ALA A 341 28.07 -1.80 -16.48
C ALA A 341 29.44 -1.91 -15.78
N GLY A 342 30.16 -0.79 -15.73
CA GLY A 342 31.44 -0.67 -15.03
C GLY A 342 31.24 -0.46 -13.53
N LEU A 343 32.31 -0.62 -12.74
CA LEU A 343 32.22 -0.44 -11.28
C LEU A 343 31.77 0.96 -10.85
N SER A 344 32.28 2.01 -11.50
CA SER A 344 31.88 3.39 -11.19
C SER A 344 30.38 3.62 -11.42
N GLU A 345 29.82 3.06 -12.49
CA GLU A 345 28.38 3.11 -12.78
C GLU A 345 27.57 2.34 -11.73
N ILE A 346 28.06 1.17 -11.31
CA ILE A 346 27.42 0.37 -10.26
C ILE A 346 27.43 1.12 -8.93
N VAL A 347 28.56 1.69 -8.51
CA VAL A 347 28.68 2.50 -7.29
C VAL A 347 27.68 3.66 -7.32
N THR A 348 27.67 4.41 -8.42
CA THR A 348 26.76 5.55 -8.62
C THR A 348 25.30 5.10 -8.53
N ALA A 349 24.94 3.98 -9.16
CA ALA A 349 23.58 3.44 -9.12
C ALA A 349 23.19 2.98 -7.71
N VAL A 350 24.11 2.37 -6.94
CA VAL A 350 23.89 1.96 -5.55
C VAL A 350 23.66 3.18 -4.66
N VAL A 351 24.53 4.18 -4.73
CA VAL A 351 24.44 5.41 -3.92
C VAL A 351 23.14 6.16 -4.22
N THR A 352 22.84 6.38 -5.50
CA THR A 352 21.60 7.04 -5.93
C THR A 352 20.37 6.29 -5.43
N TRP A 353 20.41 4.95 -5.48
CA TRP A 353 19.30 4.13 -5.00
C TRP A 353 19.12 4.22 -3.48
N ILE A 354 20.21 4.20 -2.71
CA ILE A 354 20.18 4.33 -1.24
C ILE A 354 19.63 5.70 -0.84
N GLN A 355 20.12 6.78 -1.45
CA GLN A 355 19.61 8.14 -1.22
C GLN A 355 18.11 8.22 -1.48
N GLY A 356 17.66 7.71 -2.64
CA GLY A 356 16.24 7.68 -2.97
C GLY A 356 15.40 6.80 -2.04
N GLN A 357 15.95 5.74 -1.45
CA GLN A 357 15.24 5.00 -0.39
C GLN A 357 15.16 5.79 0.90
N ILE A 358 16.25 6.42 1.35
CA ILE A 358 16.26 7.22 2.57
C ILE A 358 15.23 8.35 2.43
N ASP A 359 15.27 9.11 1.33
CA ASP A 359 14.31 10.20 1.07
C ASP A 359 12.87 9.71 0.99
N GLY A 360 12.64 8.58 0.32
CA GLY A 360 11.31 8.02 0.08
C GLY A 360 10.75 7.15 1.20
N SER A 361 11.45 6.99 2.32
CA SER A 361 11.01 6.15 3.45
C SER A 361 11.20 6.83 4.79
N PHE A 362 10.46 6.38 5.78
CA PHE A 362 10.59 6.78 7.16
C PHE A 362 10.69 5.53 8.04
N GLU A 363 11.72 5.50 8.88
CA GLU A 363 11.95 4.51 9.92
C GLU A 363 12.25 5.28 11.23
N PRO A 364 11.57 4.98 12.34
CA PRO A 364 11.76 5.72 13.59
C PRO A 364 13.22 5.75 14.04
N GLY A 365 13.70 6.92 14.45
CA GLY A 365 15.04 7.11 14.99
C GLY A 365 16.18 6.97 13.98
N ARG A 366 15.89 6.76 12.68
CA ARG A 366 16.92 6.74 11.65
C ARG A 366 17.52 8.14 11.47
N LYS A 367 18.84 8.24 11.55
CA LYS A 367 19.58 9.52 11.43
C LYS A 367 19.81 9.84 9.95
N ASP A 368 18.77 10.30 9.26
CA ASP A 368 18.76 10.50 7.79
C ASP A 368 19.94 11.35 7.28
N ASP A 369 20.15 12.54 7.83
CA ASP A 369 21.20 13.45 7.36
C ASP A 369 22.60 12.86 7.58
N ALA A 370 22.84 12.26 8.75
CA ALA A 370 24.11 11.62 9.07
C ALA A 370 24.37 10.40 8.16
N LEU A 371 23.33 9.61 7.89
CA LEU A 371 23.41 8.44 7.01
C LEU A 371 23.69 8.87 5.56
N LEU A 372 23.04 9.92 5.07
CA LEU A 372 23.24 10.46 3.72
C LEU A 372 24.65 11.06 3.56
N ALA A 373 25.13 11.80 4.54
CA ALA A 373 26.48 12.34 4.56
C ALA A 373 27.52 11.22 4.55
N TRP A 374 27.32 10.19 5.39
CA TRP A 374 28.21 9.02 5.44
C TRP A 374 28.22 8.23 4.13
N ILE A 375 27.06 7.95 3.53
CA ILE A 375 26.97 7.25 2.22
C ILE A 375 27.71 8.04 1.13
N SER A 376 27.57 9.36 1.13
CA SER A 376 28.23 10.23 0.14
C SER A 376 29.75 10.23 0.33
N GLY A 377 30.23 10.36 1.58
CA GLY A 377 31.65 10.26 1.89
C GLY A 377 32.25 8.89 1.55
N LEU A 378 31.55 7.80 1.89
CA LEU A 378 31.96 6.44 1.54
C LEU A 378 32.04 6.23 0.03
N ALA A 379 31.10 6.82 -0.73
CA ALA A 379 31.11 6.76 -2.19
C ALA A 379 32.35 7.44 -2.78
N SER A 380 32.71 8.64 -2.31
CA SER A 380 33.91 9.36 -2.76
C SER A 380 35.19 8.60 -2.42
N GLN A 381 35.29 8.06 -1.20
CA GLN A 381 36.44 7.23 -0.79
C GLN A 381 36.55 5.96 -1.63
N LEU A 382 35.41 5.33 -1.92
CA LEU A 382 35.37 4.13 -2.75
C LEU A 382 35.77 4.43 -4.20
N GLN A 383 35.33 5.55 -4.77
CA GLN A 383 35.77 5.96 -6.11
C GLN A 383 37.28 6.20 -6.16
N ALA A 384 37.85 6.88 -5.16
CA ALA A 384 39.30 7.08 -5.06
C ALA A 384 40.06 5.74 -4.93
N ALA A 385 39.56 4.82 -4.11
CA ALA A 385 40.15 3.48 -3.95
C ALA A 385 40.09 2.67 -5.26
N ILE A 386 38.96 2.72 -5.97
CA ILE A 386 38.81 2.10 -7.29
C ILE A 386 39.82 2.72 -8.25
N SER A 387 39.91 4.05 -8.37
CA SER A 387 40.87 4.70 -9.27
C SER A 387 42.32 4.32 -8.99
N LYS A 388 42.70 4.20 -7.72
CA LYS A 388 44.05 3.78 -7.30
C LYS A 388 44.37 2.35 -7.74
N ASP A 389 43.48 1.40 -7.47
CA ASP A 389 43.68 -0.02 -7.81
C ASP A 389 43.49 -0.27 -9.33
N TRP A 390 42.69 0.56 -10.02
CA TRP A 390 42.37 0.41 -11.44
C TRP A 390 43.53 0.74 -12.37
N ALA A 391 44.46 1.62 -11.96
CA ALA A 391 45.70 1.88 -12.70
C ALA A 391 46.49 0.59 -12.99
N SER A 392 46.28 -0.44 -12.15
CA SER A 392 46.88 -1.78 -12.28
C SER A 392 45.98 -2.85 -12.91
N ASN A 393 44.70 -2.58 -13.22
CA ASN A 393 43.78 -3.62 -13.71
C ASN A 393 42.56 -3.05 -14.49
N PRO A 394 42.72 -2.66 -15.76
CA PRO A 394 41.61 -2.11 -16.53
C PRO A 394 40.67 -3.23 -17.02
N GLY A 395 39.37 -3.12 -16.73
CA GLY A 395 38.36 -3.85 -17.53
C GLY A 395 37.21 -4.53 -16.81
N PHE A 396 36.94 -4.27 -15.51
CA PHE A 396 35.71 -4.84 -14.92
C PHE A 396 34.46 -4.32 -15.62
N GLN A 397 33.69 -5.25 -16.17
CA GLN A 397 32.35 -5.02 -16.69
C GLN A 397 31.45 -6.20 -16.33
N LEU A 398 30.18 -5.93 -16.06
CA LEU A 398 29.22 -7.01 -15.87
C LEU A 398 29.01 -7.79 -17.18
N ALA A 399 29.41 -9.06 -17.18
CA ALA A 399 29.23 -9.96 -18.32
C ALA A 399 27.75 -10.16 -18.72
N ALA A 400 26.85 -10.06 -17.75
CA ALA A 400 25.42 -10.23 -17.95
C ALA A 400 24.60 -9.22 -17.14
N LYS A 401 23.35 -9.02 -17.57
CA LYS A 401 22.37 -8.25 -16.82
C LYS A 401 22.15 -8.88 -15.45
N SER A 402 22.33 -8.08 -14.41
CA SER A 402 22.23 -8.53 -13.02
C SER A 402 21.25 -7.67 -12.23
N TYR A 403 20.82 -8.17 -11.07
CA TYR A 403 20.02 -7.39 -10.13
C TYR A 403 20.25 -7.81 -8.68
N VAL A 404 20.02 -6.88 -7.76
CA VAL A 404 19.97 -7.13 -6.32
C VAL A 404 18.53 -7.08 -5.86
N GLN A 405 18.05 -8.16 -5.27
CA GLN A 405 16.71 -8.24 -4.66
C GLN A 405 16.71 -7.53 -3.30
N LEU A 406 15.89 -6.49 -3.15
CA LEU A 406 15.87 -5.60 -1.98
C LEU A 406 14.49 -5.54 -1.30
N GLY A 407 13.49 -6.21 -1.88
CA GLY A 407 12.16 -6.29 -1.30
C GLY A 407 12.10 -7.12 -0.01
N GLY A 408 11.15 -6.80 0.86
CA GLY A 408 10.96 -7.46 2.16
C GLY A 408 11.99 -7.09 3.22
N MET A 409 12.61 -5.92 3.09
CA MET A 409 13.68 -5.43 3.97
C MET A 409 13.37 -4.00 4.42
N GLY A 410 13.84 -3.64 5.61
CA GLY A 410 14.03 -2.24 6.04
C GLY A 410 15.25 -1.60 5.36
N THR A 411 15.42 -0.29 5.47
CA THR A 411 16.52 0.41 4.76
C THR A 411 17.88 -0.03 5.26
N GLN A 412 18.02 -0.30 6.57
CA GLN A 412 19.26 -0.81 7.15
C GLN A 412 19.73 -2.08 6.43
N ALA A 413 18.86 -3.09 6.38
CA ALA A 413 19.16 -4.37 5.74
C ALA A 413 19.39 -4.24 4.23
N GLN A 414 18.72 -3.28 3.56
CA GLN A 414 18.97 -2.98 2.15
C GLN A 414 20.37 -2.41 1.93
N VAL A 415 20.79 -1.43 2.75
CA VAL A 415 22.13 -0.82 2.68
C VAL A 415 23.19 -1.89 2.96
N GLU A 416 23.08 -2.64 4.05
CA GLU A 416 24.03 -3.72 4.38
C GLU A 416 24.15 -4.75 3.24
N LYS A 417 23.03 -5.12 2.63
CA LYS A 417 23.03 -6.05 1.49
C LYS A 417 23.73 -5.48 0.27
N LEU A 418 23.50 -4.20 -0.04
CA LEU A 418 24.16 -3.53 -1.17
C LEU A 418 25.67 -3.44 -0.95
N LEU A 419 26.12 -3.09 0.25
CA LEU A 419 27.54 -3.07 0.59
C LEU A 419 28.18 -4.46 0.47
N LYS A 420 27.52 -5.52 0.94
CA LYS A 420 27.98 -6.91 0.77
C LYS A 420 28.09 -7.32 -0.70
N VAL A 421 27.14 -6.91 -1.53
CA VAL A 421 27.22 -7.14 -2.98
C VAL A 421 28.40 -6.39 -3.59
N MET A 422 28.61 -5.13 -3.20
CA MET A 422 29.75 -4.33 -3.66
C MET A 422 31.08 -4.96 -3.25
N ILE A 423 31.24 -5.40 -2.00
CA ILE A 423 32.42 -6.12 -1.51
C ILE A 423 32.73 -7.32 -2.41
N ARG A 424 31.73 -8.15 -2.73
CA ARG A 424 31.91 -9.30 -3.61
C ARG A 424 32.32 -8.88 -5.04
N LEU A 425 31.70 -7.85 -5.60
CA LEU A 425 32.04 -7.37 -6.95
C LEU A 425 33.46 -6.82 -7.03
N LEU A 426 33.88 -6.03 -6.02
CA LEU A 426 35.24 -5.49 -5.93
C LEU A 426 36.27 -6.59 -5.73
N GLY A 427 35.97 -7.60 -4.90
CA GLY A 427 36.83 -8.76 -4.70
C GLY A 427 37.03 -9.57 -5.98
N ASN A 428 35.95 -9.81 -6.74
CA ASN A 428 36.03 -10.46 -8.04
C ASN A 428 36.82 -9.64 -9.09
N ALA A 429 36.86 -8.32 -8.92
CA ALA A 429 37.65 -7.41 -9.76
C ALA A 429 39.11 -7.23 -9.28
N GLY A 430 39.50 -7.90 -8.19
CA GLY A 430 40.85 -7.77 -7.61
C GLY A 430 41.12 -6.45 -6.87
N LEU A 431 40.09 -5.64 -6.58
CA LEU A 431 40.23 -4.31 -5.97
C LEU A 431 40.24 -4.39 -4.44
N ARG A 432 41.38 -4.82 -3.89
CA ARG A 432 41.56 -5.10 -2.45
C ARG A 432 41.31 -3.86 -1.58
N SER A 433 41.74 -2.68 -2.02
CA SER A 433 41.57 -1.43 -1.25
C SER A 433 40.08 -1.11 -1.05
N GLY A 434 39.28 -1.29 -2.10
CA GLY A 434 37.83 -1.09 -2.03
C GLY A 434 37.12 -2.15 -1.17
N VAL A 435 37.56 -3.41 -1.22
CA VAL A 435 37.04 -4.50 -0.37
C VAL A 435 37.27 -4.19 1.11
N GLN A 436 38.49 -3.80 1.47
CA GLN A 436 38.84 -3.46 2.85
C GLN A 436 38.00 -2.29 3.35
N LEU A 437 37.96 -1.19 2.58
CA LEU A 437 37.19 0.01 2.92
C LEU A 437 35.72 -0.30 3.22
N LEU A 438 35.06 -1.08 2.37
CA LEU A 438 33.65 -1.42 2.58
C LEU A 438 33.44 -2.39 3.75
N SER A 439 34.37 -3.32 3.96
CA SER A 439 34.30 -4.28 5.07
C SER A 439 34.40 -3.58 6.42
N ASP A 440 35.32 -2.62 6.56
CA ASP A 440 35.53 -1.83 7.78
C ASP A 440 34.34 -0.90 8.10
N ASN A 441 33.57 -0.55 7.07
CA ASN A 441 32.43 0.35 7.20
C ASN A 441 31.08 -0.38 7.26
N LEU A 442 31.03 -1.70 7.01
CA LEU A 442 29.78 -2.46 6.98
C LEU A 442 29.03 -2.43 8.33
N GLY A 443 29.76 -2.52 9.45
CA GLY A 443 29.17 -2.47 10.79
C GLY A 443 28.56 -1.11 11.15
N LYS A 444 29.13 -0.02 10.61
CA LYS A 444 28.71 1.36 10.92
C LYS A 444 27.29 1.69 10.45
N VAL A 445 26.74 0.92 9.52
CA VAL A 445 25.34 1.08 9.09
C VAL A 445 24.39 1.07 10.29
N ARG A 446 24.70 0.28 11.33
CA ARG A 446 23.87 0.12 12.53
C ARG A 446 23.85 1.37 13.41
N ASP A 447 24.87 2.22 13.36
CA ASP A 447 25.00 3.40 14.21
C ASP A 447 24.01 4.53 13.84
N PHE A 448 23.42 4.42 12.64
CA PHE A 448 22.41 5.32 12.11
C PHE A 448 20.98 4.93 12.46
N TYR A 449 20.78 3.80 13.15
CA TYR A 449 19.48 3.28 13.53
C TYR A 449 19.41 3.15 15.06
N PRO A 450 18.21 3.22 15.65
CA PRO A 450 18.05 2.94 17.08
C PRO A 450 18.47 1.50 17.37
N ARG A 451 19.10 1.29 18.53
CA ARG A 451 19.33 -0.07 19.02
C ARG A 451 17.98 -0.62 19.47
N HIS A 452 17.59 -1.76 18.92
CA HIS A 452 16.49 -2.54 19.47
C HIS A 452 17.02 -3.20 20.74
N GLU A 453 16.60 -2.70 21.90
CA GLU A 453 16.83 -3.33 23.20
C GLU A 453 16.07 -4.65 23.32
#